data_AF-A0A356VY54-F1
#
_entry.id   AF-A0A356VY54-F1
#
_cell.length_a   1.000
_cell.length_b   1.000
_cell.length_c   1.000
_cell.angle_alpha   90.00
_cell.angle_beta   90.00
_cell.angle_gamma   90.00
#
_symmetry.space_group_name_H-M   'P 1'
#
loop_
_entity.id
_entity.type
_entity.pdbx_description
1 polymer ?
#
loop_
_entity_poly.entity_id
_entity_poly.type
_entity_poly.pdbx_seq_one_letter_code
_entity_poly.pdbx_strand_id
1 'polypeptide(L)'
;ERERRRCIMDIILTRLGLSSAGAKQYNPFSSMILSLIGRSERDRDVIEQIIKAEERKNNLRFSDSAFVSLACYLTVAIGRMRTGNFAEDSPGPAKDRVPLARDLLAYATDYFSLPLREGEVRFLGEILAGFSPAHTGASYGNAVEIQVMATRFIQNVSRDLHIDLTSDFTFYTSLEKHLRATLLNRFDSLPQNSALELIRKNYPDVMRITKQELPILENYVHHRISENELSYLAMHICAAIERKRGNRKHARVAVVCSGGVGTS
;
A
#
# COMPACT_ATOMS: atom_id res chain seq x y z
N GLU A 1 6.70 6.37 22.14
CA GLU A 1 7.70 6.48 21.07
C GLU A 1 7.33 5.64 19.85
N ARG A 2 6.91 4.38 20.02
CA ARG A 2 6.44 3.53 18.90
C ARG A 2 5.38 4.20 18.02
N GLU A 3 4.33 4.77 18.61
CA GLU A 3 3.28 5.50 17.88
C GLU A 3 3.79 6.72 17.11
N ARG A 4 4.71 7.49 17.72
CA ARG A 4 5.34 8.65 17.08
C ARG A 4 6.10 8.21 15.83
N ARG A 5 6.88 7.13 15.92
CA ARG A 5 7.61 6.58 14.77
C ARG A 5 6.67 6.04 13.69
N ARG A 6 5.56 5.39 14.06
CA ARG A 6 4.53 4.98 13.09
C ARG A 6 3.93 6.18 12.36
N CYS A 7 3.60 7.26 13.07
CA CYS A 7 3.10 8.49 12.47
C CYS A 7 4.12 9.16 11.54
N ILE A 8 5.40 9.24 11.94
CA ILE A 8 6.47 9.74 11.08
C ILE A 8 6.61 8.88 9.82
N MET A 9 6.62 7.55 9.98
CA MET A 9 6.72 6.62 8.85
C MET A 9 5.54 6.72 7.90
N ASP A 10 4.32 6.85 8.43
CA ASP A 10 3.13 7.09 7.63
C ASP A 10 3.29 8.36 6.79
N ILE A 11 3.59 9.50 7.42
CA ILE A 11 3.79 10.78 6.70
C ILE A 11 4.85 10.64 5.59
N ILE A 12 5.97 9.96 5.86
CA ILE A 12 7.06 9.80 4.89
C ILE A 12 6.67 8.87 3.74
N LEU A 13 6.00 7.75 4.02
CA LEU A 13 5.68 6.73 3.01
C LEU A 13 4.42 7.07 2.21
N THR A 14 3.39 7.62 2.85
CA THR A 14 2.09 7.90 2.23
C THR A 14 2.00 9.29 1.62
N ARG A 15 2.52 10.32 2.29
CA ARG A 15 2.36 11.71 1.83
C ARG A 15 3.53 12.21 0.99
N LEU A 16 4.70 11.59 1.14
CA LEU A 16 5.93 12.05 0.50
C LEU A 16 6.43 11.09 -0.59
N GLY A 17 5.76 9.94 -0.82
CA GLY A 17 5.88 9.20 -2.09
C GLY A 17 7.20 8.45 -2.34
N LEU A 18 7.97 8.10 -1.30
CA LEU A 18 9.27 7.42 -1.45
C LEU A 18 9.20 5.96 -1.94
N SER A 19 8.02 5.37 -2.10
CA SER A 19 7.87 3.95 -2.43
C SER A 19 7.56 3.66 -3.91
N SER A 20 8.02 4.52 -4.83
CA SER A 20 8.02 4.26 -6.27
C SER A 20 9.41 3.80 -6.74
N ALA A 21 9.64 2.50 -6.69
CA ALA A 21 10.69 1.86 -7.48
C ALA A 21 10.28 1.93 -8.96
N GLY A 22 10.61 3.04 -9.61
CA GLY A 22 10.20 3.24 -11.01
C GLY A 22 10.15 4.67 -11.49
N ALA A 23 10.97 5.58 -10.95
CA ALA A 23 11.41 6.77 -11.66
C ALA A 23 12.51 7.42 -10.82
N LYS A 24 13.55 7.94 -11.49
CA LYS A 24 14.37 9.04 -10.97
C LYS A 24 13.51 10.31 -10.81
N GLN A 25 12.39 10.24 -10.10
CA GLN A 25 11.61 11.42 -9.77
C GLN A 25 12.17 11.96 -8.47
N TYR A 26 12.99 13.00 -8.62
CA TYR A 26 13.45 13.84 -7.54
C TYR A 26 12.25 14.22 -6.67
N ASN A 27 12.21 13.69 -5.45
CA ASN A 27 11.24 14.11 -4.45
C ASN A 27 11.79 15.40 -3.82
N PRO A 28 11.18 16.57 -4.06
CA PRO A 28 11.68 17.85 -3.56
C PRO A 28 11.71 17.91 -2.02
N PHE A 29 11.01 17.00 -1.34
CA PHE A 29 11.01 16.89 0.11
C PHE A 29 11.96 15.82 0.64
N SER A 30 12.65 15.06 -0.22
CA SER A 30 13.64 14.07 0.23
C SER A 30 14.78 14.74 1.00
N SER A 31 15.33 15.83 0.46
CA SER A 31 16.32 16.67 1.14
C SER A 31 15.76 17.33 2.41
N MET A 32 14.48 17.72 2.40
CA MET A 32 13.81 18.30 3.57
C MET A 32 13.61 17.26 4.68
N ILE A 33 13.15 16.04 4.39
CA ILE A 33 13.04 14.94 5.36
C ILE A 33 14.42 14.55 5.88
N LEU A 34 15.41 14.43 5.00
CA LEU A 34 16.80 14.16 5.38
C LEU A 34 17.38 15.28 6.27
N SER A 35 16.99 16.54 6.02
CA SER A 35 17.35 17.68 6.87
C SER A 35 16.60 17.71 8.21
N LEU A 36 15.32 17.29 8.23
CA LEU A 36 14.48 17.23 9.44
C LEU A 36 14.89 16.06 10.36
N ILE A 37 15.44 14.98 9.79
CA ILE A 37 16.01 13.84 10.51
C ILE A 37 17.51 14.07 10.81
N GLY A 38 18.08 15.17 10.31
CA GLY A 38 19.43 15.66 10.61
C GLY A 38 20.54 14.72 10.13
N ARG A 39 20.61 14.39 8.83
CA ARG A 39 21.63 13.42 8.35
C ARG A 39 22.31 13.75 7.03
N SER A 40 23.60 13.39 7.00
CA SER A 40 24.50 13.41 5.84
C SER A 40 24.27 12.20 4.93
N GLU A 41 24.60 12.31 3.63
CA GLU A 41 24.48 11.20 2.66
C GLU A 41 25.20 9.92 3.11
N ARG A 42 26.30 10.05 3.87
CA ARG A 42 27.05 8.91 4.43
C ARG A 42 26.23 8.02 5.35
N ASP A 43 25.34 8.58 6.17
CA ASP A 43 24.53 7.77 7.10
C ASP A 43 23.53 6.90 6.33
N ARG A 44 23.05 7.37 5.17
CA ARG A 44 22.13 6.63 4.31
C ARG A 44 22.83 5.46 3.65
N ASP A 45 23.99 5.69 3.04
CA ASP A 45 24.74 4.64 2.35
C ASP A 45 25.07 3.48 3.29
N VAL A 46 25.40 3.79 4.55
CA VAL A 46 25.67 2.79 5.58
C VAL A 46 24.43 1.98 5.91
N ILE A 47 23.27 2.61 6.10
CA ILE A 47 22.02 1.89 6.36
C ILE A 47 21.68 0.94 5.19
N GLU A 48 21.82 1.41 3.94
CA GLU A 48 21.58 0.58 2.77
C GLU A 48 22.58 -0.60 2.69
N GLN A 49 23.84 -0.39 3.06
CA GLN A 49 24.84 -1.46 3.13
C GLN A 49 24.54 -2.49 4.21
N ILE A 50 24.06 -2.06 5.39
CA ILE A 50 23.64 -2.96 6.48
C ILE A 50 22.52 -3.88 5.99
N ILE A 51 21.50 -3.34 5.33
CA ILE A 51 20.39 -4.14 4.79
C ILE A 51 20.90 -5.14 3.75
N LYS A 52 21.75 -4.71 2.81
CA LYS A 52 22.35 -5.58 1.78
C LYS A 52 23.25 -6.67 2.36
N ALA A 53 23.94 -6.40 3.48
CA ALA A 53 24.75 -7.39 4.17
C ALA A 53 23.86 -8.49 4.78
N GLU A 54 22.74 -8.09 5.42
CA GLU A 54 21.77 -9.02 5.98
C GLU A 54 21.02 -9.84 4.92
N GLU A 55 20.73 -9.25 3.76
CA GLU A 55 20.21 -9.97 2.59
C GLU A 55 21.12 -11.14 2.19
N ARG A 56 22.42 -10.87 2.04
CA ARG A 56 23.42 -11.87 1.64
C ARG A 56 23.62 -12.93 2.72
N LYS A 57 23.71 -12.53 3.98
CA LYS A 57 23.93 -13.42 5.13
C LYS A 57 22.81 -14.46 5.27
N ASN A 58 21.56 -14.02 5.08
CA ASN A 58 20.39 -14.87 5.29
C ASN A 58 19.79 -15.44 3.99
N ASN A 59 20.47 -15.27 2.84
CA ASN A 59 19.96 -15.63 1.52
C ASN A 59 18.52 -15.12 1.26
N LEU A 60 18.26 -13.89 1.68
CA LEU A 60 16.99 -13.17 1.51
C LEU A 60 17.22 -11.93 0.62
N ARG A 61 16.17 -11.29 0.10
CA ARG A 61 16.32 -10.24 -0.92
C ARG A 61 15.55 -8.92 -0.76
N PHE A 62 14.70 -8.66 0.21
CA PHE A 62 13.61 -7.65 0.15
C PHE A 62 12.93 -7.40 -1.24
N SER A 63 11.77 -6.75 -1.26
CA SER A 63 11.31 -6.09 -2.49
C SER A 63 11.88 -4.68 -2.51
N ASP A 64 11.96 -4.02 -3.66
CA ASP A 64 12.43 -2.62 -3.70
C ASP A 64 11.61 -1.72 -2.76
N SER A 65 10.30 -1.97 -2.66
CA SER A 65 9.40 -1.25 -1.76
C SER A 65 9.65 -1.57 -0.27
N ALA A 66 9.96 -2.82 0.08
CA ALA A 66 10.29 -3.22 1.45
C ALA A 66 11.68 -2.71 1.85
N PHE A 67 12.64 -2.74 0.93
CA PHE A 67 13.99 -2.20 1.13
C PHE A 67 13.94 -0.71 1.45
N VAL A 68 13.22 0.08 0.65
CA VAL A 68 13.07 1.53 0.89
C VAL A 68 12.34 1.80 2.20
N SER A 69 11.28 1.05 2.50
CA SER A 69 10.52 1.20 3.75
C SER A 69 11.39 0.87 4.98
N LEU A 70 12.21 -0.18 4.90
CA LEU A 70 13.12 -0.57 5.95
C LEU A 70 14.25 0.45 6.14
N ALA A 71 14.86 0.93 5.06
CA ALA A 71 15.90 1.96 5.11
C ALA A 71 15.37 3.26 5.73
N CYS A 72 14.16 3.66 5.35
CA CYS A 72 13.46 4.80 5.93
C CYS A 72 13.20 4.58 7.43
N TYR A 73 12.68 3.42 7.81
CA TYR A 73 12.42 3.10 9.21
C TYR A 73 13.69 3.14 10.05
N LEU A 74 14.78 2.49 9.60
CA LEU A 74 16.06 2.50 10.32
C LEU A 74 16.57 3.94 10.48
N THR A 75 16.49 4.76 9.43
CA THR A 75 16.88 6.18 9.48
C THR A 75 16.13 6.94 10.57
N VAL A 76 14.80 6.76 10.65
CA VAL A 76 13.97 7.35 11.70
C VAL A 76 14.34 6.79 13.08
N ALA A 77 14.41 5.47 13.22
CA ALA A 77 14.71 4.81 14.50
C ALA A 77 16.05 5.29 15.08
N ILE A 78 17.12 5.27 14.29
CA ILE A 78 18.44 5.74 14.73
C ILE A 78 18.40 7.25 15.06
N GLY A 79 17.65 8.06 14.29
CA GLY A 79 17.47 9.49 14.57
C GLY A 79 16.83 9.74 15.93
N ARG A 80 15.79 8.97 16.25
CA ARG A 80 15.10 9.05 17.54
C ARG A 80 15.98 8.54 18.68
N MET A 81 16.69 7.42 18.50
CA MET A 81 17.62 6.87 19.50
C MET A 81 18.75 7.83 19.86
N ARG A 82 19.33 8.55 18.89
CA ARG A 82 20.35 9.59 19.14
C ARG A 82 19.84 10.71 20.06
N THR A 83 18.55 11.03 19.97
CA THR A 83 17.90 12.04 20.85
C THR A 83 17.41 11.47 22.18
N GLY A 84 17.81 10.24 22.53
CA GLY A 84 17.39 9.56 23.77
C GLY A 84 15.98 8.99 23.74
N ASN A 85 15.29 9.02 22.59
CA ASN A 85 13.91 8.54 22.44
C ASN A 85 13.91 7.10 21.93
N PHE A 86 13.73 6.13 22.83
CA PHE A 86 13.72 4.70 22.52
C PHE A 86 12.31 4.12 22.49
N ALA A 87 12.09 3.11 21.64
CA ALA A 87 10.84 2.36 21.59
C ALA A 87 10.56 1.66 22.93
N GLU A 88 9.28 1.66 23.33
CA GLU A 88 8.82 0.98 24.54
C GLU A 88 9.11 -0.53 24.48
N ASP A 89 9.45 -1.11 25.64
CA ASP A 89 9.47 -2.55 25.82
C ASP A 89 8.02 -3.05 25.89
N SER A 90 7.58 -3.77 24.86
CA SER A 90 6.26 -4.39 24.81
C SER A 90 6.39 -5.86 24.44
N PRO A 91 5.64 -6.77 25.09
CA PRO A 91 5.51 -8.15 24.65
C PRO A 91 4.68 -8.21 23.36
N GLY A 92 5.35 -8.03 22.21
CA GLY A 92 4.75 -8.12 20.89
C GLY A 92 4.69 -9.58 20.36
N PRO A 93 3.77 -9.87 19.41
CA PRO A 93 3.43 -11.23 19.00
C PRO A 93 4.41 -11.90 18.00
N ALA A 94 5.31 -11.16 17.37
CA ALA A 94 6.09 -11.68 16.23
C ALA A 94 7.46 -12.23 16.64
N LYS A 95 7.54 -13.50 17.06
CA LYS A 95 8.82 -14.16 17.41
C LYS A 95 9.73 -14.40 16.20
N ASP A 96 9.15 -14.67 15.03
CA ASP A 96 9.89 -15.23 13.89
C ASP A 96 10.79 -14.21 13.17
N ARG A 97 10.54 -12.90 13.34
CA ARG A 97 11.34 -11.82 12.73
C ARG A 97 12.31 -11.16 13.69
N VAL A 98 12.25 -11.50 14.97
CA VAL A 98 13.14 -10.96 16.01
C VAL A 98 14.63 -11.23 15.72
N PRO A 99 15.05 -12.40 15.20
CA PRO A 99 16.46 -12.64 14.88
C PRO A 99 17.00 -11.66 13.83
N LEU A 100 16.28 -11.51 12.71
CA LEU A 100 16.64 -10.57 11.64
C LEU A 100 16.63 -9.11 12.12
N ALA A 101 15.63 -8.75 12.93
CA ALA A 101 15.56 -7.42 13.53
C ALA A 101 16.76 -7.14 14.44
N ARG A 102 17.17 -8.13 15.24
CA ARG A 102 18.31 -8.02 16.15
C ARG A 102 19.60 -7.80 15.36
N ASP A 103 19.82 -8.58 14.31
CA ASP A 103 21.03 -8.48 13.49
C ASP A 103 21.12 -7.12 12.80
N LEU A 104 20.04 -6.67 12.13
CA LEU A 104 19.96 -5.35 11.50
C LEU A 104 20.26 -4.21 12.50
N LEU A 105 19.64 -4.26 13.68
CA LEU A 105 19.85 -3.24 14.70
C LEU A 105 21.22 -3.32 15.34
N ALA A 106 21.78 -4.51 15.56
CA ALA A 106 23.11 -4.66 16.14
C ALA A 106 24.16 -3.93 15.30
N TYR A 107 24.17 -4.16 13.98
CA TYR A 107 25.07 -3.47 13.05
C TYR A 107 24.84 -1.96 13.03
N ALA A 108 23.57 -1.53 12.99
CA ALA A 108 23.24 -0.11 13.00
C ALA A 108 23.69 0.56 14.31
N THR A 109 23.39 -0.04 15.46
CA THR A 109 23.73 0.53 16.77
C THR A 109 25.23 0.56 17.02
N ASP A 110 25.98 -0.42 16.53
CA ASP A 110 27.44 -0.43 16.59
C ASP A 110 28.03 0.74 15.79
N TYR A 111 27.66 0.84 14.50
CA TYR A 111 28.14 1.92 13.63
C TYR A 111 27.78 3.32 14.14
N PHE A 112 26.56 3.48 14.64
CA PHE A 112 26.08 4.78 15.13
C PHE A 112 26.38 5.05 16.62
N SER A 113 27.11 4.15 17.30
CA SER A 113 27.46 4.24 18.72
C SER A 113 26.24 4.47 19.62
N LEU A 114 25.20 3.66 19.44
CA LEU A 114 23.94 3.70 20.18
C LEU A 114 23.75 2.42 21.01
N PRO A 115 22.98 2.47 22.11
CA PRO A 115 22.66 1.26 22.86
C PRO A 115 21.60 0.42 22.14
N LEU A 116 21.88 -0.87 21.96
CA LEU A 116 20.90 -1.85 21.51
C LEU A 116 19.94 -2.19 22.64
N ARG A 117 18.64 -1.88 22.47
CA ARG A 117 17.60 -2.16 23.47
C ARG A 117 16.59 -3.18 22.94
N GLU A 118 16.13 -4.07 23.80
CA GLU A 118 15.16 -5.12 23.44
C GLU A 118 13.82 -4.55 22.92
N GLY A 119 13.40 -3.38 23.41
CA GLY A 119 12.23 -2.67 22.89
C GLY A 119 12.37 -2.29 21.42
N GLU A 120 13.58 -1.93 20.96
CA GLU A 120 13.88 -1.59 19.56
C GLU A 120 13.86 -2.84 18.68
N VAL A 121 14.50 -3.91 19.15
CA VAL A 121 14.55 -5.19 18.45
C VAL A 121 13.15 -5.74 18.22
N ARG A 122 12.30 -5.74 19.26
CA ARG A 122 10.91 -6.20 19.13
C ARG A 122 10.09 -5.30 18.23
N PHE A 123 10.26 -3.99 18.32
CA PHE A 123 9.50 -3.07 17.48
C PHE A 123 9.90 -3.17 16.00
N LEU A 124 11.18 -3.31 15.68
CA LEU A 124 11.60 -3.62 14.31
C LEU A 124 11.09 -5.00 13.87
N GLY A 125 11.09 -6.00 14.76
CA GLY A 125 10.50 -7.32 14.47
C GLY A 125 9.02 -7.25 14.07
N GLU A 126 8.22 -6.43 14.75
CA GLU A 126 6.82 -6.15 14.38
C GLU A 126 6.70 -5.51 12.99
N ILE A 127 7.58 -4.55 12.68
CA ILE A 127 7.58 -3.86 11.38
C ILE A 127 8.01 -4.81 10.26
N LEU A 128 9.04 -5.63 10.50
CA LEU A 128 9.46 -6.69 9.59
C LEU A 128 8.41 -7.79 9.42
N ALA A 129 7.51 -7.99 10.38
CA ALA A 129 6.37 -8.88 10.22
C ALA A 129 5.29 -8.27 9.31
N GLY A 130 5.11 -6.94 9.37
CA GLY A 130 4.29 -6.18 8.41
C GLY A 130 4.88 -6.15 7.00
N PHE A 131 6.20 -6.28 6.86
CA PHE A 131 6.84 -6.60 5.59
C PHE A 131 6.69 -8.10 5.31
N SER A 132 5.58 -8.48 4.67
CA SER A 132 5.31 -9.87 4.28
C SER A 132 6.58 -10.54 3.70
N PRO A 133 6.91 -11.79 4.09
CA PRO A 133 8.06 -12.50 3.57
C PRO A 133 7.97 -12.65 2.06
N ALA A 134 8.66 -11.78 1.35
CA ALA A 134 8.95 -11.95 -0.05
C ALA A 134 10.22 -12.79 -0.28
N HIS A 135 10.62 -13.73 0.60
CA HIS A 135 11.82 -14.57 0.36
C HIS A 135 11.61 -16.05 0.57
N THR A 136 10.95 -16.66 -0.40
CA THR A 136 11.48 -17.81 -1.15
C THR A 136 10.83 -17.79 -2.54
N GLY A 137 11.52 -17.24 -3.55
CA GLY A 137 11.20 -17.51 -4.97
C GLY A 137 9.80 -17.19 -5.52
N ALA A 138 8.93 -16.46 -4.82
CA ALA A 138 7.54 -16.27 -5.25
C ALA A 138 7.18 -14.80 -5.47
N SER A 139 7.62 -14.22 -6.59
CA SER A 139 6.89 -13.11 -7.22
C SER A 139 5.47 -13.52 -7.68
N TYR A 140 5.11 -14.80 -7.51
CA TYR A 140 3.83 -15.39 -7.89
C TYR A 140 2.86 -15.63 -6.71
N GLY A 141 3.30 -15.61 -5.44
CA GLY A 141 2.46 -16.01 -4.31
C GLY A 141 1.35 -14.99 -3.98
N ASN A 142 1.73 -13.72 -3.81
CA ASN A 142 0.76 -12.66 -3.52
C ASN A 142 -0.07 -12.27 -4.77
N ALA A 143 0.47 -12.46 -5.98
CA ALA A 143 -0.27 -12.22 -7.20
C ALA A 143 -1.43 -13.20 -7.37
N VAL A 144 -1.19 -14.49 -7.07
CA VAL A 144 -2.23 -15.54 -7.15
C VAL A 144 -3.27 -15.32 -6.05
N GLU A 145 -2.89 -14.99 -4.82
CA GLU A 145 -3.86 -14.71 -3.75
C GLU A 145 -4.71 -13.46 -4.04
N ILE A 146 -4.08 -12.36 -4.48
CA ILE A 146 -4.81 -11.15 -4.89
C ILE A 146 -5.71 -11.45 -6.09
N GLN A 147 -5.24 -12.24 -7.05
CA GLN A 147 -6.04 -12.68 -8.19
C GLN A 147 -7.23 -13.52 -7.74
N VAL A 148 -7.03 -14.49 -6.85
CA VAL A 148 -8.08 -15.32 -6.28
C VAL A 148 -9.08 -14.45 -5.53
N MET A 149 -8.61 -13.45 -4.76
CA MET A 149 -9.47 -12.57 -3.99
C MET A 149 -10.25 -11.58 -4.84
N ALA A 150 -9.60 -10.94 -5.81
CA ALA A 150 -10.26 -10.08 -6.78
C ALA A 150 -11.30 -10.87 -7.57
N THR A 151 -10.94 -12.07 -8.05
CA THR A 151 -11.86 -12.94 -8.80
C THR A 151 -13.06 -13.35 -7.95
N ARG A 152 -12.84 -13.78 -6.71
CA ARG A 152 -13.91 -14.21 -5.80
C ARG A 152 -14.84 -13.05 -5.43
N PHE A 153 -14.30 -11.86 -5.17
CA PHE A 153 -15.10 -10.66 -4.94
C PHE A 153 -15.96 -10.31 -6.16
N ILE A 154 -15.36 -10.28 -7.36
CA ILE A 154 -16.09 -9.99 -8.60
C ILE A 154 -17.17 -11.04 -8.87
N GLN A 155 -16.91 -12.32 -8.61
CA GLN A 155 -17.89 -13.40 -8.76
C GLN A 155 -19.07 -13.24 -7.80
N ASN A 156 -18.81 -12.94 -6.53
CA ASN A 156 -19.88 -12.74 -5.55
C ASN A 156 -20.73 -11.52 -5.91
N VAL A 157 -20.10 -10.38 -6.21
CA VAL A 157 -20.81 -9.17 -6.64
C VAL A 157 -21.61 -9.42 -7.92
N SER A 158 -21.05 -10.16 -8.89
CA SER A 158 -21.75 -10.52 -10.13
C SER A 158 -22.99 -11.37 -9.88
N ARG A 159 -22.86 -12.36 -8.99
CA ARG A 159 -23.95 -13.26 -8.59
C ARG A 159 -25.06 -12.47 -7.92
N ASP A 160 -24.71 -11.63 -6.95
CA ASP A 160 -25.67 -10.92 -6.11
C ASP A 160 -26.35 -9.75 -6.85
N LEU A 161 -25.69 -9.17 -7.86
CA LEU A 161 -26.28 -8.18 -8.77
C LEU A 161 -27.04 -8.80 -9.96
N HIS A 162 -26.92 -10.10 -10.18
CA HIS A 162 -27.39 -10.78 -11.41
C HIS A 162 -26.84 -10.16 -12.71
N ILE A 163 -25.63 -9.61 -12.65
CA ILE A 163 -24.93 -9.02 -13.79
C ILE A 163 -23.54 -9.63 -13.84
N ASP A 164 -23.21 -10.35 -14.92
CA ASP A 164 -21.86 -10.92 -15.03
C ASP A 164 -20.80 -9.81 -15.24
N LEU A 165 -20.00 -9.52 -14.22
CA LEU A 165 -18.89 -8.57 -14.27
C LEU A 165 -17.54 -9.28 -14.42
N THR A 166 -17.54 -10.62 -14.52
CA THR A 166 -16.31 -11.42 -14.56
C THR A 166 -15.53 -11.22 -15.85
N SER A 167 -16.20 -10.79 -16.92
CA SER A 167 -15.57 -10.45 -18.20
C SER A 167 -14.99 -9.03 -18.26
N ASP A 168 -15.21 -8.17 -17.25
CA ASP A 168 -14.69 -6.80 -17.25
C ASP A 168 -13.25 -6.77 -16.74
N PHE A 169 -12.30 -6.88 -17.67
CA PHE A 169 -10.87 -6.82 -17.36
C PHE A 169 -10.43 -5.48 -16.76
N THR A 170 -11.12 -4.38 -17.07
CA THR A 170 -10.81 -3.07 -16.48
C THR A 170 -11.21 -3.03 -15.01
N PHE A 171 -12.32 -3.66 -14.65
CA PHE A 171 -12.76 -3.79 -13.27
C PHE A 171 -11.79 -4.69 -12.48
N TYR A 172 -11.44 -5.85 -13.05
CA TYR A 172 -10.46 -6.75 -12.45
C TYR A 172 -9.12 -6.05 -12.17
N THR A 173 -8.53 -5.42 -13.18
CA THR A 173 -7.22 -4.74 -13.04
C THR A 173 -7.27 -3.58 -12.06
N SER A 174 -8.38 -2.82 -12.02
CA SER A 174 -8.56 -1.73 -11.04
C SER A 174 -8.64 -2.27 -9.61
N LEU A 175 -9.42 -3.33 -9.38
CA LEU A 175 -9.54 -3.97 -8.08
C LEU A 175 -8.23 -4.60 -7.63
N GLU A 176 -7.55 -5.32 -8.51
CA GLU A 176 -6.24 -5.94 -8.25
C GLU A 176 -5.20 -4.88 -7.83
N LYS A 177 -5.15 -3.75 -8.54
CA LYS A 177 -4.29 -2.62 -8.20
C LYS A 177 -4.66 -2.00 -6.85
N HIS A 178 -5.96 -1.88 -6.57
CA HIS A 178 -6.45 -1.35 -5.30
C HIS A 178 -6.06 -2.25 -4.13
N LEU A 179 -6.34 -3.55 -4.21
CA LEU A 179 -5.98 -4.53 -3.18
C LEU A 179 -4.47 -4.57 -2.93
N ARG A 180 -3.64 -4.52 -3.98
CA ARG A 180 -2.18 -4.40 -3.84
C ARG A 180 -1.77 -3.17 -3.03
N ALA A 181 -2.43 -2.04 -3.24
CA ALA A 181 -2.11 -0.79 -2.55
C ALA A 181 -2.73 -0.70 -1.15
N THR A 182 -3.92 -1.26 -0.91
CA THR A 182 -4.53 -1.39 0.42
C THR A 182 -3.71 -2.31 1.32
N LEU A 183 -3.20 -3.44 0.81
CA LEU A 183 -2.25 -4.31 1.53
C LEU A 183 -0.94 -3.59 1.92
N LEU A 184 -0.61 -2.51 1.22
CA LEU A 184 0.57 -1.68 1.49
C LEU A 184 0.21 -0.41 2.30
N ASN A 185 -1.00 -0.34 2.88
CA ASN A 185 -1.55 0.81 3.62
C ASN A 185 -1.44 2.15 2.88
N ARG A 186 -1.62 2.15 1.55
CA ARG A 186 -1.46 3.36 0.72
C ARG A 186 -2.74 4.17 0.49
N PHE A 187 -3.89 3.76 1.04
CA PHE A 187 -5.21 4.32 0.70
C PHE A 187 -5.91 5.14 1.79
N ASP A 188 -5.28 5.39 2.95
CA ASP A 188 -5.84 6.18 4.06
C ASP A 188 -6.13 7.67 3.73
N SER A 189 -5.91 8.12 2.50
CA SER A 189 -6.02 9.53 2.09
C SER A 189 -6.86 9.77 0.84
N LEU A 190 -7.83 8.91 0.52
CA LEU A 190 -8.81 9.25 -0.52
C LEU A 190 -9.64 10.48 -0.06
N PRO A 191 -9.72 11.55 -0.86
CA PRO A 191 -10.65 12.64 -0.58
C PRO A 191 -12.07 12.08 -0.51
N GLN A 192 -12.92 12.64 0.36
CA GLN A 192 -14.34 12.30 0.35
C GLN A 192 -14.88 12.51 -1.08
N ASN A 193 -15.32 11.41 -1.69
CA ASN A 193 -15.75 11.43 -3.07
C ASN A 193 -17.20 11.92 -3.11
N SER A 194 -17.43 13.08 -3.74
CA SER A 194 -18.77 13.62 -3.99
C SER A 194 -19.65 12.68 -4.82
N ALA A 195 -19.06 11.69 -5.49
CA ALA A 195 -19.77 10.63 -6.19
C ALA A 195 -20.43 9.60 -5.27
N LEU A 196 -20.05 9.50 -3.99
CA LEU A 196 -20.64 8.52 -3.07
C LEU A 196 -22.14 8.76 -2.88
N GLU A 197 -22.54 10.01 -2.66
CA GLU A 197 -23.95 10.38 -2.48
C GLU A 197 -24.77 10.09 -3.75
N LEU A 198 -24.17 10.33 -4.93
CA LEU A 198 -24.78 9.99 -6.21
C LEU A 198 -24.95 8.47 -6.37
N ILE A 199 -23.96 7.67 -5.99
CA ILE A 199 -24.03 6.20 -6.05
C ILE A 199 -25.05 5.67 -5.04
N ARG A 200 -25.10 6.19 -3.81
CA ARG A 200 -26.10 5.80 -2.81
C ARG A 200 -27.53 6.07 -3.29
N LYS A 201 -27.74 7.21 -3.96
CA LYS A 201 -29.05 7.60 -4.47
C LYS A 201 -29.45 6.82 -5.73
N ASN A 202 -28.54 6.65 -6.69
CA ASN A 202 -28.87 6.13 -8.02
C ASN A 202 -28.61 4.62 -8.16
N TYR A 203 -27.76 4.03 -7.32
CA TYR A 203 -27.38 2.62 -7.34
C TYR A 203 -27.39 2.01 -5.92
N PRO A 204 -28.53 2.05 -5.20
CA PRO A 204 -28.62 1.57 -3.81
C PRO A 204 -28.29 0.07 -3.68
N ASP A 205 -28.63 -0.73 -4.68
CA ASP A 205 -28.30 -2.16 -4.71
C ASP A 205 -26.80 -2.41 -4.82
N VAL A 206 -26.08 -1.61 -5.63
CA VAL A 206 -24.63 -1.70 -5.73
C VAL A 206 -23.99 -1.40 -4.38
N MET A 207 -24.44 -0.34 -3.69
CA MET A 207 -23.92 0.02 -2.37
C MET A 207 -24.16 -1.10 -1.34
N ARG A 208 -25.39 -1.63 -1.29
CA ARG A 208 -25.77 -2.71 -0.38
C ARG A 208 -24.93 -3.97 -0.60
N ILE A 209 -24.80 -4.41 -1.86
CA ILE A 209 -24.05 -5.62 -2.21
C ILE A 209 -22.54 -5.42 -1.98
N THR A 210 -22.00 -4.26 -2.34
CA THR A 210 -20.59 -3.94 -2.06
C THR A 210 -20.30 -4.05 -0.57
N LYS A 211 -21.18 -3.48 0.28
CA LYS A 211 -21.05 -3.55 1.74
C LYS A 211 -21.16 -4.98 2.28
N GLN A 212 -22.07 -5.77 1.74
CA GLN A 212 -22.24 -7.18 2.10
C GLN A 212 -21.00 -8.01 1.79
N GLU A 213 -20.31 -7.71 0.70
CA GLU A 213 -19.12 -8.43 0.25
C GLU A 213 -17.80 -7.89 0.81
N LEU A 214 -17.80 -6.76 1.55
CA LEU A 214 -16.58 -6.24 2.19
C LEU A 214 -15.85 -7.24 3.11
N PRO A 215 -16.52 -8.07 3.93
CA PRO A 215 -15.84 -8.96 4.87
C PRO A 215 -14.82 -9.90 4.22
N ILE A 216 -15.02 -10.29 2.95
CA ILE A 216 -14.04 -11.12 2.24
C ILE A 216 -12.72 -10.39 2.01
N LEU A 217 -12.80 -9.09 1.74
CA LEU A 217 -11.65 -8.22 1.53
C LEU A 217 -11.04 -7.86 2.88
N GLU A 218 -11.84 -7.47 3.87
CA GLU A 218 -11.38 -7.12 5.23
C GLU A 218 -10.62 -8.28 5.89
N ASN A 219 -11.11 -9.52 5.74
CA ASN A 219 -10.44 -10.71 6.24
C ASN A 219 -9.09 -10.96 5.55
N TYR A 220 -8.98 -10.60 4.28
CA TYR A 220 -7.75 -10.77 3.50
C TYR A 220 -6.72 -9.67 3.81
N VAL A 221 -7.15 -8.42 3.94
CA VAL A 221 -6.25 -7.29 4.22
C VAL A 221 -5.99 -7.06 5.71
N HIS A 222 -6.66 -7.81 6.59
CA HIS A 222 -6.59 -7.68 8.06
C HIS A 222 -6.83 -6.25 8.57
N HIS A 223 -7.67 -5.49 7.85
CA HIS A 223 -8.01 -4.10 8.13
C HIS A 223 -9.48 -3.83 7.77
N ARG A 224 -10.08 -2.85 8.45
CA ARG A 224 -11.45 -2.39 8.22
C ARG A 224 -11.49 -1.48 7.01
N ILE A 225 -12.28 -1.81 6.00
CA ILE A 225 -12.39 -0.97 4.81
C ILE A 225 -13.10 0.34 5.18
N SER A 226 -12.48 1.46 4.83
CA SER A 226 -13.03 2.80 5.11
C SER A 226 -14.23 3.13 4.21
N GLU A 227 -15.04 4.13 4.59
CA GLU A 227 -16.15 4.63 3.74
C GLU A 227 -15.64 5.13 2.38
N ASN A 228 -14.41 5.66 2.32
CA ASN A 228 -13.82 6.10 1.05
C ASN A 228 -13.45 4.93 0.14
N GLU A 229 -12.95 3.83 0.70
CA GLU A 229 -12.67 2.61 -0.06
C GLU A 229 -13.95 1.90 -0.49
N LEU A 230 -14.99 1.88 0.35
CA LEU A 230 -16.33 1.45 -0.04
C LEU A 230 -16.84 2.26 -1.25
N SER A 231 -16.65 3.59 -1.22
CA SER A 231 -17.00 4.47 -2.33
C SER A 231 -16.24 4.13 -3.61
N TYR A 232 -14.95 3.86 -3.49
CA TYR A 232 -14.09 3.46 -4.60
C TYR A 232 -14.57 2.14 -5.23
N LEU A 233 -14.81 1.11 -4.42
CA LEU A 233 -15.30 -0.19 -4.88
C LEU A 233 -16.65 -0.04 -5.59
N ALA A 234 -17.60 0.67 -4.97
CA ALA A 234 -18.93 0.89 -5.54
C ALA A 234 -18.87 1.66 -6.88
N MET A 235 -17.98 2.66 -6.99
CA MET A 235 -17.77 3.41 -8.23
C MET A 235 -17.23 2.50 -9.35
N HIS A 236 -16.25 1.65 -9.05
CA HIS A 236 -15.69 0.73 -10.03
C HIS A 236 -16.69 -0.33 -10.49
N ILE A 237 -17.56 -0.81 -9.60
CA ILE A 237 -18.68 -1.70 -9.94
C ILE A 237 -19.69 -0.98 -10.86
N CYS A 238 -20.10 0.25 -10.52
CA CYS A 238 -21.01 1.04 -11.37
C CYS A 238 -20.42 1.25 -12.76
N ALA A 239 -19.14 1.60 -12.86
CA ALA A 239 -18.46 1.77 -14.13
C ALA A 239 -18.42 0.46 -14.95
N ALA A 240 -18.27 -0.69 -14.29
CA ALA A 240 -18.30 -2.00 -14.96
C ALA A 240 -19.69 -2.35 -15.50
N ILE A 241 -20.74 -2.07 -14.72
CA ILE A 241 -22.13 -2.22 -15.16
C ILE A 241 -22.40 -1.34 -16.38
N GLU A 242 -21.98 -0.07 -16.35
CA GLU A 242 -22.19 0.86 -17.46
C GLU A 242 -21.41 0.45 -18.71
N ARG A 243 -20.17 -0.05 -18.59
CA ARG A 243 -19.43 -0.61 -19.75
C ARG A 243 -20.15 -1.83 -20.33
N LYS A 244 -20.70 -2.70 -19.47
CA LYS A 244 -21.47 -3.86 -19.93
C LYS A 244 -22.76 -3.44 -20.64
N ARG A 245 -23.44 -2.40 -20.14
CA ARG A 245 -24.62 -1.78 -20.79
C ARG A 245 -24.26 -1.07 -22.10
N GLY A 246 -23.09 -0.42 -22.14
CA GLY A 246 -22.54 0.32 -23.28
C GLY A 246 -22.23 -0.52 -24.52
N ASN A 247 -22.26 -1.86 -24.42
CA ASN A 247 -22.30 -2.75 -25.58
C ASN A 247 -23.65 -2.70 -26.33
N ARG A 248 -24.61 -1.85 -25.93
CA ARG A 248 -25.81 -1.53 -26.70
C ARG A 248 -25.81 -0.07 -27.19
N LYS A 249 -25.54 0.04 -28.49
CA LYS A 249 -25.74 1.18 -29.41
C LYS A 249 -24.88 2.42 -29.14
N HIS A 250 -23.85 2.59 -29.97
CA HIS A 250 -23.28 3.90 -30.28
C HIS A 250 -24.40 4.85 -30.73
N ALA A 251 -24.60 5.95 -30.00
CA ALA A 251 -25.39 7.05 -30.52
C ALA A 251 -24.64 7.65 -31.71
N ARG A 252 -25.20 7.52 -32.91
CA ARG A 252 -24.71 8.27 -34.08
C ARG A 252 -25.17 9.70 -33.91
N VAL A 253 -24.28 10.56 -33.43
CA VAL A 253 -24.55 11.98 -33.30
C VAL A 253 -24.12 12.67 -34.60
N ALA A 254 -25.06 13.29 -35.29
CA ALA A 254 -24.78 14.20 -36.39
C ALA A 254 -24.84 15.63 -35.84
N VAL A 255 -23.71 16.33 -35.85
CA VAL A 255 -23.64 17.75 -35.49
C VAL A 255 -23.99 18.55 -36.74
N VAL A 256 -25.12 19.26 -36.72
CA VAL A 256 -25.57 20.11 -37.83
C VAL A 256 -25.37 21.57 -37.43
N CYS A 257 -24.56 22.28 -38.20
CA CYS A 257 -24.39 23.74 -38.10
C CYS A 257 -24.92 24.39 -39.38
N SER A 258 -25.51 25.57 -39.28
CA SER A 258 -26.04 26.36 -40.40
C SER A 258 -24.96 26.97 -41.32
N GLY A 259 -23.68 26.64 -41.09
CA GLY A 259 -22.51 27.29 -41.72
C GLY A 259 -21.85 26.56 -42.89
N GLY A 260 -22.34 25.39 -43.33
CA GLY A 260 -21.71 24.64 -44.43
C GLY A 260 -20.57 23.73 -43.99
N VAL A 261 -20.32 22.72 -44.82
CA VAL A 261 -19.83 21.39 -44.46
C VAL A 261 -18.30 21.28 -44.41
N GLY A 262 -17.81 20.45 -43.47
CA GLY A 262 -16.47 19.87 -43.49
C GLY A 262 -16.27 18.87 -42.34
N THR A 263 -16.90 17.70 -42.44
CA THR A 263 -16.69 16.55 -41.53
C THR A 263 -15.84 15.47 -42.20
N SER A 264 -14.81 15.00 -41.48
CA SER A 264 -14.55 13.58 -41.17
C SER A 264 -13.60 13.51 -39.99
#